data_AF-A0A967LAC5-F1
#
_entry.id   AF-A0A967LAC5-F1
#
_cell.length_a   1.000
_cell.length_b   1.000
_cell.length_c   1.000
_cell.angle_alpha   90.00
_cell.angle_beta   90.00
_cell.angle_gamma   90.00
#
_symmetry.space_group_name_H-M   'P 1'
#
loop_
_entity.id
_entity.type
_entity.pdbx_description
1 polymer ?
#
loop_
_entity_poly.entity_id
_entity_poly.type
_entity_poly.pdbx_seq_one_letter_code
_entity_poly.pdbx_strand_id
1 'polypeptide(L)'
;TWPGVGVEGSIFLADQNPVAVGADTLGTEVHPAEKEGEFVPVHQELIVKRGIYLLENMVTAELVADEAWEFLFTLGPARFKGAVQMIINPIAVR
;
A
#
# COMPACT_ATOMS: atom_id res chain seq x y z
N THR A 1 -5.98 5.22 -16.46
CA THR A 1 -6.16 5.96 -15.19
C THR A 1 -6.73 5.00 -14.17
N TRP A 2 -6.43 5.18 -12.89
CA TRP A 2 -6.94 4.33 -11.80
C TRP A 2 -7.05 5.13 -10.50
N PRO A 3 -7.95 4.73 -9.58
CA PRO A 3 -8.08 5.37 -8.28
C PRO A 3 -6.93 4.98 -7.35
N GLY A 4 -6.70 5.80 -6.32
CA GLY A 4 -5.74 5.56 -5.26
C GLY A 4 -5.61 6.79 -4.36
N VAL A 5 -4.73 6.71 -3.37
CA VAL A 5 -4.48 7.85 -2.46
C VAL A 5 -3.70 8.96 -3.19
N GLY A 6 -4.02 10.21 -2.88
CA GLY A 6 -3.23 11.39 -3.29
C GLY A 6 -2.11 11.71 -2.30
N VAL A 7 -1.32 12.75 -2.58
CA VAL A 7 -0.15 13.12 -1.76
C VAL A 7 -0.55 13.54 -0.34
N GLU A 8 -1.63 14.30 -0.18
CA GLU A 8 -2.09 14.72 1.14
C GLU A 8 -2.55 13.52 1.98
N GLY A 9 -3.28 12.59 1.36
CA GLY A 9 -3.75 11.37 2.03
C GLY A 9 -2.59 10.44 2.43
N SER A 10 -1.53 10.37 1.61
CA SER A 10 -0.36 9.57 1.96
C SER A 10 0.41 10.16 3.14
N ILE A 11 0.52 11.49 3.24
CA ILE A 11 1.09 12.17 4.41
C ILE A 11 0.30 11.83 5.67
N PHE A 12 -1.03 11.95 5.61
CA PHE A 12 -1.91 11.61 6.74
C PHE A 12 -1.74 10.16 7.21
N LEU A 13 -1.74 9.20 6.27
CA LEU A 13 -1.51 7.79 6.58
C LEU A 13 -0.13 7.56 7.20
N ALA A 14 0.89 8.25 6.68
CA ALA A 14 2.24 8.08 7.15
C ALA A 14 2.49 8.67 8.54
N ASP A 15 1.77 9.73 8.91
CA ASP A 15 1.83 10.31 10.26
C ASP A 15 1.25 9.36 11.34
N GLN A 16 0.51 8.32 10.94
CA GLN A 16 0.10 7.24 11.85
C GLN A 16 1.22 6.22 12.13
N ASN A 17 2.40 6.38 11.49
CA ASN A 17 3.56 5.50 11.61
C ASN A 17 3.29 4.00 11.32
N PRO A 18 2.60 3.64 10.22
CA PRO A 18 2.38 2.25 9.87
C PRO A 18 3.64 1.60 9.29
N VAL A 19 3.74 0.27 9.38
CA VAL A 19 4.80 -0.49 8.69
C VAL A 19 4.54 -0.53 7.17
N ALA A 20 3.28 -0.64 6.77
CA ALA A 20 2.87 -0.72 5.38
C ALA A 20 1.51 -0.06 5.15
N VAL A 21 1.29 0.44 3.94
CA VAL A 21 0.00 0.94 3.44
C VAL A 21 -0.38 0.13 2.20
N GLY A 22 -1.65 -0.24 2.07
CA GLY A 22 -2.10 -1.11 0.99
C GLY A 22 -3.40 -0.68 0.32
N ALA A 23 -3.59 -1.14 -0.90
CA ALA A 23 -4.82 -0.97 -1.68
C ALA A 23 -5.10 -2.23 -2.54
N ASP A 24 -6.37 -2.40 -2.91
CA ASP A 24 -6.86 -3.42 -3.84
C ASP A 24 -6.76 -2.98 -5.32
N THR A 25 -6.06 -1.88 -5.58
CA THR A 25 -5.80 -1.31 -6.89
C THR A 25 -4.43 -1.73 -7.45
N LEU A 26 -4.22 -1.50 -8.75
CA LEU A 26 -2.95 -1.81 -9.42
C LEU A 26 -1.77 -1.08 -8.80
N GLY A 27 -1.96 0.17 -8.38
CA GLY A 27 -1.01 0.90 -7.55
C GLY A 27 -1.70 1.53 -6.35
N THR A 28 -0.98 1.78 -5.26
CA THR A 28 -1.56 2.39 -4.05
C THR A 28 -2.04 3.83 -4.28
N GLU A 29 -1.48 4.50 -5.28
CA GLU A 29 -1.75 5.91 -5.58
C GLU A 29 -2.58 6.14 -6.83
N VAL A 30 -3.21 7.32 -6.88
CA VAL A 30 -4.01 7.76 -8.02
C VAL A 30 -3.16 7.94 -9.27
N HIS A 31 -3.72 7.59 -10.44
CA HIS A 31 -3.07 7.83 -11.73
C HIS A 31 -4.04 8.41 -12.78
N PRO A 32 -3.68 9.50 -13.48
CA PRO A 32 -2.38 10.21 -13.45
C PRO A 32 -2.14 10.89 -12.10
N ALA A 33 -0.88 11.27 -11.85
CA ALA A 33 -0.54 12.04 -10.66
C ALA A 33 -1.33 13.35 -10.62
N GLU A 34 -1.63 13.83 -9.42
CA GLU A 34 -2.44 15.05 -9.21
C GLU A 34 -1.77 16.30 -9.80
N LYS A 35 -0.43 16.30 -9.90
CA LYS A 35 0.36 17.38 -10.50
C LYS A 35 1.01 16.90 -11.78
N GLU A 36 0.90 17.72 -12.82
CA GLU A 36 1.52 17.44 -14.11
C GLU A 36 3.04 17.36 -14.00
N GLY A 37 3.63 16.36 -14.68
CA GLY A 37 5.08 16.12 -14.68
C GLY A 37 5.60 15.31 -13.48
N GLU A 38 4.78 15.05 -12.46
CA GLU A 38 5.14 14.15 -11.37
C GLU A 38 4.92 12.68 -11.77
N PHE A 39 5.81 11.80 -11.30
CA PHE A 39 5.69 10.36 -11.48
C PHE A 39 5.72 9.68 -10.12
N VAL A 40 4.63 9.00 -9.80
CA VAL A 40 4.38 8.27 -8.54
C VAL A 40 4.77 9.04 -7.25
N PRO A 41 4.27 10.27 -7.02
CA PRO A 41 4.67 11.07 -5.87
C PRO A 41 4.34 10.43 -4.51
N VAL A 42 3.30 9.59 -4.42
CA VAL A 42 2.96 8.89 -3.17
C VAL A 42 3.98 7.79 -2.85
N HIS A 43 4.48 7.06 -3.86
CA HIS A 43 5.59 6.13 -3.66
C HIS A 43 6.80 6.83 -3.04
N GLN A 44 7.13 8.03 -3.52
CA GLN A 44 8.25 8.82 -2.99
C GLN A 44 7.99 9.27 -1.54
N GLU A 45 6.78 9.70 -1.23
CA GLU A 45 6.40 10.10 0.13
C GLU A 45 6.47 8.92 1.13
N LEU A 46 5.88 7.78 0.77
CA LEU A 46 5.77 6.64 1.69
C LEU A 46 7.08 5.85 1.78
N ILE A 47 7.67 5.43 0.66
CA ILE A 47 8.85 4.56 0.67
C ILE A 47 10.11 5.38 0.93
N VAL A 48 10.38 6.41 0.10
CA VAL A 48 11.69 7.09 0.09
C VAL A 48 11.87 7.98 1.31
N LYS A 49 10.86 8.80 1.63
CA LYS A 49 10.98 9.75 2.74
C LYS A 49 10.71 9.13 4.11
N ARG A 50 9.90 8.06 4.16
CA ARG A 50 9.35 7.55 5.42
C ARG A 50 9.58 6.06 5.68
N GLY A 51 10.07 5.30 4.70
CA GLY A 51 10.39 3.89 4.85
C GLY A 51 9.18 2.97 5.02
N ILE A 52 8.00 3.40 4.57
CA ILE A 52 6.73 2.67 4.66
C ILE A 52 6.56 1.81 3.40
N TYR A 53 6.25 0.52 3.58
CA TYR A 53 6.04 -0.40 2.47
C TYR A 53 4.68 -0.19 1.78
N LEU A 54 4.62 -0.50 0.49
CA LEU A 54 3.37 -0.53 -0.26
C LEU A 54 2.90 -1.96 -0.50
N LEU A 55 1.59 -2.17 -0.38
CA LEU A 55 0.92 -3.41 -0.74
C LEU A 55 -0.10 -3.11 -1.85
N GLU A 56 0.12 -3.71 -3.02
CA GLU A 56 -0.68 -3.45 -4.22
C GLU A 56 -1.38 -4.74 -4.67
N ASN A 57 -2.50 -4.60 -5.37
CA ASN A 57 -3.32 -5.74 -5.84
C ASN A 57 -3.80 -6.64 -4.70
N MET A 58 -4.10 -6.05 -3.53
CA MET A 58 -4.62 -6.78 -2.38
C MET A 58 -6.05 -7.26 -2.64
N VAL A 59 -6.41 -8.44 -2.11
CA VAL A 59 -7.78 -8.93 -2.15
C VAL A 59 -8.44 -8.64 -0.80
N THR A 60 -9.38 -7.69 -0.78
CA THR A 60 -9.99 -7.17 0.46
C THR A 60 -11.51 -7.40 0.53
N ALA A 61 -12.14 -7.90 -0.53
CA ALA A 61 -13.60 -8.00 -0.64
C ALA A 61 -14.23 -8.81 0.51
N GLU A 62 -13.64 -9.95 0.89
CA GLU A 62 -14.13 -10.76 1.99
C GLU A 62 -13.97 -10.06 3.35
N LEU A 63 -12.87 -9.32 3.57
CA LEU A 63 -12.68 -8.54 4.80
C LEU A 63 -13.74 -7.45 4.94
N VAL A 64 -14.08 -6.77 3.84
CA VAL A 64 -15.13 -5.75 3.81
C VAL A 64 -16.50 -6.37 4.07
N ALA A 65 -16.81 -7.51 3.45
CA ALA A 65 -18.07 -8.22 3.67
C ALA A 65 -18.24 -8.70 5.12
N ASP A 66 -17.12 -9.04 5.77
CA ASP A 66 -17.07 -9.50 7.15
C ASP A 66 -16.97 -8.37 8.19
N GLU A 67 -16.92 -7.10 7.75
CA GLU A 67 -16.66 -5.92 8.57
C GLU A 67 -15.39 -6.06 9.44
N ALA A 68 -14.39 -6.77 8.91
CA ALA A 68 -13.13 -7.03 9.59
C ALA A 68 -12.17 -5.85 9.38
N TRP A 69 -12.30 -4.80 10.21
CA TRP A 69 -11.46 -3.59 10.13
C TRP A 69 -10.12 -3.73 10.87
N GLU A 70 -10.08 -4.60 11.89
CA GLU A 70 -8.91 -4.90 12.69
C GLU A 70 -8.73 -6.41 12.78
N PHE A 71 -7.54 -6.89 12.48
CA PHE A 71 -7.21 -8.32 12.45
C PHE A 71 -5.70 -8.51 12.55
N LEU A 72 -5.27 -9.72 12.91
CA LEU A 72 -3.87 -10.09 12.80
C LEU A 72 -3.52 -10.24 11.31
N PHE A 73 -2.63 -9.39 10.84
CA PHE A 73 -2.08 -9.46 9.49
C PHE A 73 -0.74 -10.21 9.50
N THR A 74 -0.65 -11.26 8.68
CA THR A 74 0.62 -11.98 8.47
C THR A 74 1.07 -11.87 7.03
N LEU A 75 2.37 -11.61 6.86
CA LEU A 75 3.01 -11.44 5.57
C LEU A 75 4.11 -12.50 5.42
N GLY A 76 4.01 -13.34 4.40
CA GLY A 76 5.01 -14.37 4.09
C GLY A 76 5.80 -14.07 2.81
N PRO A 77 6.74 -13.11 2.81
CA PRO A 77 7.57 -12.85 1.63
C PRO A 77 8.69 -13.88 1.50
N ALA A 78 9.01 -14.30 0.28
CA ALA A 78 10.19 -15.10 0.01
C ALA A 78 11.47 -14.28 0.27
N ARG A 79 12.51 -14.92 0.85
CA ARG A 79 13.78 -14.25 1.16
C ARG A 79 14.70 -14.30 -0.06
N PHE A 80 14.75 -13.20 -0.81
CA PHE A 80 15.67 -13.02 -1.93
C PHE A 80 16.63 -11.85 -1.69
N LYS A 81 17.91 -12.07 -1.97
CA LYS A 81 18.93 -11.02 -1.86
C LYS A 81 18.83 -10.08 -3.06
N GLY A 82 18.71 -8.77 -2.80
CA GLY A 82 18.71 -7.73 -3.83
C GLY A 82 17.36 -7.49 -4.52
N ALA A 83 16.30 -8.18 -4.12
CA ALA A 83 14.95 -7.91 -4.61
C ALA A 83 14.44 -6.57 -4.05
N VAL A 84 13.75 -5.78 -4.89
CA VAL A 84 13.14 -4.49 -4.52
C VAL A 84 11.61 -4.58 -4.31
N GLN A 85 11.02 -5.72 -4.67
CA GLN A 85 9.61 -6.06 -4.49
C GLN A 85 9.46 -7.60 -4.46
N MET A 86 8.33 -8.09 -3.94
CA MET A 86 8.01 -9.52 -3.94
C MET A 86 6.50 -9.76 -4.07
N ILE A 87 6.16 -10.84 -4.77
CA ILE A 87 4.84 -11.48 -4.63
C ILE A 87 4.73 -12.08 -3.24
N ILE A 88 3.59 -11.81 -2.60
CA ILE A 88 3.28 -12.18 -1.23
C ILE A 88 1.97 -12.98 -1.20
N ASN A 89 1.78 -13.76 -0.14
CA ASN A 89 0.49 -14.36 0.19
C ASN A 89 0.08 -13.87 1.59
N PRO A 90 -0.59 -12.71 1.67
CA PRO A 90 -1.01 -12.14 2.95
C PRO A 90 -2.19 -12.93 3.51
N ILE A 91 -2.18 -13.19 4.82
CA ILE A 91 -3.30 -13.83 5.53
C ILE A 91 -3.77 -12.90 6.64
N ALA A 92 -5.07 -12.63 6.66
CA ALA A 92 -5.76 -11.96 7.75
C ALA A 92 -6.42 -13.00 8.66
N VAL A 93 -6.23 -12.87 9.97
CA VAL A 93 -6.85 -13.72 11.00
C VAL A 93 -7.63 -12.84 11.96
N ARG A 94 -8.93 -13.07 12.08
CA ARG A 94 -9.82 -12.36 13.01
C ARG A 94 -10.37 -13.31 14.07
#